data_AF-E3Q212-F1
#
_entry.id   AF-E3Q212-F1
#
_cell.length_a   1.000
_cell.length_b   1.000
_cell.length_c   1.000
_cell.angle_alpha   90.00
_cell.angle_beta   90.00
_cell.angle_gamma   90.00
#
_symmetry.space_group_name_H-M   'P 1'
#
loop_
_entity.id
_entity.type
_entity.pdbx_description
1 polymer ?
#
loop_
_entity_poly.entity_id
_entity_poly.type
_entity_poly.pdbx_seq_one_letter_code
_entity_poly.pdbx_strand_id
1 'polypeptide(L)' 'LAQDKQLAKYVAIKVSIADHSSQEVNILSQFSTCAVKNVQFGRSLIPQMLDCFNLNRLNRTYLCFITAPARCNVA' A
#
# COMPACT_ATOMS: atom_id res chain seq x y z
N LEU A 1 -8.48 -1.17 9.32
CA LEU A 1 -7.24 -0.82 10.04
C LEU A 1 -6.68 -2.09 10.67
N ALA A 2 -5.36 -2.25 10.77
CA ALA A 2 -4.71 -3.39 11.41
C ALA A 2 -3.52 -2.92 12.26
N GLN A 3 -3.09 -3.76 13.22
CA GLN A 3 -1.88 -3.51 14.00
C GLN A 3 -0.73 -4.34 13.41
N ASP A 4 0.33 -3.66 13.01
CA ASP A 4 1.62 -4.28 12.75
C ASP A 4 2.26 -4.63 14.10
N LYS A 5 2.38 -5.93 14.37
CA LYS A 5 2.94 -6.45 15.62
C LYS A 5 4.46 -6.32 15.71
N GLN A 6 5.16 -6.27 14.57
CA GLN A 6 6.62 -6.13 14.56
C GLN A 6 7.03 -4.70 14.86
N LEU A 7 6.31 -3.73 14.28
CA LEU A 7 6.59 -2.31 14.47
C LEU A 7 5.77 -1.65 15.58
N ALA A 8 4.83 -2.38 16.19
CA ALA A 8 3.87 -1.89 17.17
C ALA A 8 3.11 -0.62 16.72
N LYS A 9 2.71 -0.58 15.43
CA LYS A 9 2.05 0.57 14.79
C LYS A 9 0.75 0.17 14.10
N TYR A 10 -0.16 1.12 13.95
CA TYR A 10 -1.34 0.92 13.13
C TYR A 10 -1.05 1.18 11.66
N VAL A 11 -1.64 0.33 10.82
CA VAL A 11 -1.53 0.39 9.36
C VAL A 11 -2.90 0.30 8.70
N ALA A 12 -3.00 0.85 7.49
CA ALA A 12 -4.12 0.61 6.60
C ALA A 12 -3.74 -0.52 5.62
N ILE A 13 -4.63 -1.50 5.48
CA ILE A 13 -4.47 -2.61 4.53
C ILE A 13 -5.59 -2.50 3.52
N LYS A 14 -5.24 -2.41 2.24
CA LYS A 14 -6.18 -2.58 1.15
C LYS A 14 -6.04 -3.99 0.60
N VAL A 15 -7.16 -4.69 0.53
CA VAL A 15 -7.26 -6.06 0.01
C VAL A 15 -8.00 -5.97 -1.33
N SER A 16 -7.37 -6.44 -2.40
CA SER A 16 -8.00 -6.48 -3.71
C SER A 16 -9.12 -7.52 -3.73
N ILE A 17 -9.96 -7.45 -4.76
CA ILE A 17 -10.79 -8.59 -5.14
C ILE A 17 -9.86 -9.72 -5.64
N ALA A 18 -10.30 -10.96 -5.50
CA ALA A 18 -9.56 -12.12 -6.00
C ALA A 18 -9.20 -11.98 -7.48
N ASP A 19 -7.96 -12.33 -7.81
CA ASP A 19 -7.39 -12.38 -9.16
C ASP A 19 -7.51 -11.04 -9.93
N HIS A 20 -7.62 -9.93 -9.19
CA HIS A 20 -7.71 -8.59 -9.74
C HIS A 20 -6.35 -8.09 -10.26
N SER A 21 -6.38 -7.14 -11.19
CA SER A 21 -5.21 -6.47 -11.73
C SER A 21 -4.31 -5.86 -10.63
N SER A 22 -3.00 -6.03 -10.78
CA SER A 22 -1.95 -5.45 -9.93
C SER A 22 -1.51 -4.05 -10.39
N GLN A 23 -2.21 -3.43 -11.35
CA GLN A 23 -1.82 -2.15 -11.94
C GLN A 23 -1.68 -1.03 -10.90
N GLU A 24 -2.61 -0.91 -9.95
CA GLU A 24 -2.53 0.10 -8.89
C GLU A 24 -1.25 -0.06 -8.05
N VAL A 25 -0.93 -1.29 -7.65
CA VAL A 25 0.27 -1.61 -6.88
C VAL A 25 1.54 -1.34 -7.70
N ASN A 26 1.55 -1.66 -8.99
CA ASN A 26 2.68 -1.36 -9.87
C ASN A 26 2.92 0.16 -10.05
N ILE A 27 1.85 0.96 -10.09
CA ILE A 27 1.95 2.41 -10.16
C ILE A 27 2.47 2.97 -8.82
N LEU A 28 1.92 2.52 -7.69
CA LEU A 28 2.35 2.94 -6.36
C LEU A 28 3.79 2.52 -6.03
N SER A 29 4.24 1.35 -6.50
CA SER A 29 5.61 0.89 -6.32
C SER A 29 6.60 1.74 -7.13
N GLN A 30 6.23 2.19 -8.33
CA GLN A 30 7.02 3.13 -9.11
C GLN A 30 7.17 4.47 -8.39
N PHE A 31 6.09 5.00 -7.80
CA PHE A 31 6.19 6.22 -6.99
C PHE A 31 7.08 6.05 -5.77
N SER A 32 7.03 4.88 -5.13
CA SER A 32 7.87 4.53 -3.98
C SER A 32 9.35 4.34 -4.39
N THR A 33 9.63 3.89 -5.61
CA THR A 33 11.00 3.63 -6.13
C THR A 33 11.64 4.86 -6.77
N CYS A 34 10.89 5.63 -7.56
CA CYS A 34 11.34 6.92 -8.12
C CYS A 34 11.62 7.95 -7.03
N ALA A 35 11.06 7.76 -5.83
CA ALA A 35 11.43 8.44 -4.61
C ALA A 35 12.84 8.11 -4.10
N VAL A 36 13.77 7.56 -4.88
CA VAL A 36 15.19 7.63 -4.54
C VAL A 36 15.86 8.83 -5.23
N LYS A 37 15.29 9.36 -6.32
CA LYS A 37 16.08 10.12 -7.28
C LYS A 37 16.04 11.64 -7.25
N ASN A 38 14.97 12.40 -6.91
CA ASN A 38 15.14 13.88 -6.89
C ASN A 38 14.14 14.86 -6.22
N VAL A 39 13.03 14.49 -5.55
CA VAL A 39 12.18 15.51 -4.88
C VAL A 39 11.57 14.95 -3.59
N GLN A 40 11.88 15.53 -2.43
CA GLN A 40 11.33 15.11 -1.12
C GLN A 40 9.89 15.60 -0.90
N PHE A 41 9.53 16.78 -1.43
CA PHE A 41 8.28 17.47 -1.07
C PHE A 41 7.00 16.80 -1.59
N GLY A 42 7.02 16.28 -2.83
CA GLY A 42 5.84 15.61 -3.41
C GLY A 42 5.54 14.24 -2.80
N ARG A 43 6.49 13.63 -2.07
CA ARG A 43 6.38 12.24 -1.59
C ARG A 43 5.36 12.07 -0.50
N SER A 44 5.26 13.04 0.42
CA SER A 44 4.29 12.99 1.51
C SER A 44 2.85 13.22 1.04
N LEU A 45 2.66 13.65 -0.22
CA LEU A 45 1.34 13.89 -0.81
C LEU A 45 0.74 12.63 -1.44
N ILE A 46 1.55 11.63 -1.77
CA ILE A 46 1.10 10.35 -2.34
C ILE A 46 1.25 9.25 -1.28
N PRO A 47 0.23 8.42 -1.04
CA PRO A 47 0.34 7.28 -0.14
C PRO A 47 1.53 6.40 -0.51
N GLN A 48 2.46 6.23 0.44
CA GLN A 48 3.62 5.36 0.28
C GLN A 48 3.22 3.92 0.60
N MET A 49 3.65 2.98 -0.25
CA MET A 49 3.44 1.57 0.00
C MET A 49 4.50 1.08 0.99
N LEU A 50 4.06 0.62 2.15
CA LEU A 50 4.93 0.11 3.21
C LEU A 50 5.31 -1.34 2.94
N ASP A 51 4.38 -2.13 2.42
CA ASP A 51 4.57 -3.54 2.09
C ASP A 51 3.50 -4.00 1.08
N CYS A 52 3.73 -5.15 0.44
CA CYS A 52 2.78 -5.80 -0.45
C CYS A 52 2.99 -7.32 -0.43
N PHE A 53 1.90 -8.07 -0.27
CA PHE A 53 1.92 -9.53 -0.27
C PHE A 53 0.67 -10.14 -0.91
N ASN A 54 0.80 -11.40 -1.33
CA ASN A 54 -0.31 -12.18 -1.85
C ASN A 54 -0.92 -13.03 -0.74
N LEU A 55 -2.25 -12.97 -0.62
CA LEU A 55 -3.02 -13.83 0.26
C LEU A 55 -3.71 -14.89 -0.59
N ASN A 56 -3.33 -16.15 -0.40
CA ASN A 56 -3.90 -17.27 -1.13
C ASN A 56 -5.03 -17.90 -0.31
N ARG A 57 -6.23 -18.00 -0.90
CA ARG A 57 -7.37 -18.68 -0.27
C ARG A 57 -8.21 -19.39 -1.30
N LEU A 58 -8.49 -20.67 -1.06
CA LEU A 58 -9.40 -21.49 -1.87
C LEU A 58 -9.13 -21.33 -3.38
N ASN A 59 -7.87 -21.54 -3.78
CA ASN A 59 -7.37 -21.41 -5.17
C ASN A 59 -7.47 -20.01 -5.80
N ARG A 60 -7.75 -18.97 -5.02
CA ARG A 60 -7.76 -17.59 -5.49
C ARG A 60 -6.69 -16.79 -4.77
N THR A 61 -6.15 -15.80 -5.47
CA THR A 61 -5.11 -14.91 -4.93
C THR A 61 -5.69 -13.52 -4.73
N TYR A 62 -5.47 -12.96 -3.54
CA TYR A 62 -5.85 -11.59 -3.22
C TYR A 62 -4.58 -10.78 -3.00
N LEU A 63 -4.45 -9.68 -3.72
CA LEU A 63 -3.32 -8.77 -3.54
C LEU A 63 -3.61 -7.85 -2.35
N CYS A 64 -2.72 -7.86 -1.38
CA CYS A 64 -2.80 -7.01 -0.19
C CYS A 64 -1.64 -6.02 -0.23
N PHE A 65 -1.94 -4.73 -0.08
CA PHE A 65 -0.89 -3.73 0.09
C PHE A 65 -1.17 -2.85 1.30
N ILE A 66 -0.08 -2.42 1.92
CA ILE A 66 -0.08 -1.75 3.21
C ILE A 66 0.36 -0.29 3.03
N THR A 67 -0.35 0.62 3.67
CA THR A 67 0.00 2.04 3.74
C THR A 67 -0.10 2.55 5.18
N ALA A 68 0.51 3.71 5.44
CA ALA A 68 0.24 4.43 6.67
C ALA A 68 -1.25 4.85 6.71
N PRO A 69 -1.91 4.85 7.89
CA PRO A 69 -3.28 5.33 7.99
C PRO A 69 -3.38 6.79 7.51
N ALA A 70 -4.30 7.04 6.57
CA ALA A 70 -4.60 8.39 6.12
C ALA A 70 -5.44 9.15 7.16
N ARG A 71 -5.43 10.47 7.06
CA ARG A 71 -6.38 11.34 7.78
C ARG A 71 -7.70 11.43 7.01
N CYS A 72 -8.61 12.25 7.51
CA CYS A 72 -9.82 12.62 6.80
C CYS A 72 -9.49 13.28 5.45
N ASN A 73 -10.43 13.16 4.51
CA ASN A 73 -10.41 13.93 3.26
C ASN A 73 -10.70 15.42 3.56
N VAL A 74 -10.50 16.28 2.55
CA VAL A 74 -10.63 17.74 2.66
C VAL A 74 -12.04 18.25 2.31
N ALA A 75 -13.05 17.38 2.42
CA ALA A 75 -14.42 17.64 1.96
C ALA A 75 -15.12 18.78 2.70
#